data_AF-L7FHU5-F1
#
_entry.id   AF-L7FHU5-F1
#
_cell.length_a   1.000
_cell.length_b   1.000
_cell.length_c   1.000
_cell.angle_alpha   90.00
_cell.angle_beta   90.00
_cell.angle_gamma   90.00
#
_symmetry.space_group_name_H-M   'P 1'
#
loop_
_entity.id
_entity.type
_entity.pdbx_description
1 polymer ?
#
loop_
_entity_poly.entity_id
_entity_poly.type
_entity_poly.pdbx_seq_one_letter_code
_entity_poly.pdbx_strand_id
1 'polypeptide(L)'
;MNHRDPPGIIAPHIPADDYRRAQATGQPVVIVVQTSDRSGRPLGHYLVPLVIAGASVMGCWGLVAALCALLDAAAHTVTVIAQTAGPIGVGGITFRLTRPKH
;
A
#
# COMPACT_ATOMS: atom_id res chain seq x y z
N MET A 1 -39.80 28.46 -17.61
CA MET A 1 -38.43 28.88 -17.97
C MET A 1 -37.49 28.25 -16.97
N ASN A 2 -36.63 27.33 -17.41
CA ASN A 2 -35.77 26.53 -16.53
C ASN A 2 -34.45 27.29 -16.35
N HIS A 3 -34.32 28.07 -15.27
CA HIS A 3 -33.08 28.76 -14.94
C HIS A 3 -32.06 27.72 -14.50
N ARG A 4 -31.00 27.54 -15.29
CA ARG A 4 -29.91 26.63 -14.98
C ARG A 4 -28.82 27.46 -14.31
N ASP A 5 -28.60 27.23 -13.01
CA ASP A 5 -27.61 28.01 -12.29
C ASP A 5 -26.21 27.80 -12.85
N PRO A 6 -25.41 28.90 -12.97
CA PRO A 6 -24.00 28.80 -13.31
C PRO A 6 -23.25 27.91 -12.31
N PRO A 7 -22.31 27.07 -12.78
CA PRO A 7 -21.55 26.21 -11.90
C PRO A 7 -20.51 27.05 -11.13
N GLY A 8 -20.77 27.29 -9.85
CA GLY A 8 -19.77 27.75 -8.89
C GLY A 8 -20.18 28.97 -8.07
N ILE A 9 -20.11 28.81 -6.74
CA ILE A 9 -20.17 29.86 -5.70
C ILE A 9 -21.42 30.76 -5.81
N ILE A 10 -22.58 30.14 -5.93
CA ILE A 10 -23.82 30.82 -5.53
C ILE A 10 -24.13 30.32 -4.13
N ALA A 11 -24.16 31.25 -3.16
CA ALA A 11 -24.69 30.95 -1.83
C ALA A 11 -26.07 30.29 -1.99
N PRO A 12 -26.46 29.32 -1.15
CA PRO A 12 -27.72 28.59 -1.31
C PRO A 12 -28.88 29.54 -1.62
N HIS A 13 -29.30 29.60 -2.88
CA HIS A 13 -30.32 30.54 -3.31
C HIS A 13 -31.65 29.91 -2.94
N ILE A 14 -32.38 30.59 -2.06
CA ILE A 14 -33.75 30.20 -1.75
C ILE A 14 -34.61 30.89 -2.80
N PRO A 15 -35.41 30.15 -3.60
CA PRO A 15 -36.34 30.76 -4.54
C PRO A 15 -37.24 31.77 -3.80
N ALA A 16 -37.35 32.99 -4.33
CA ALA A 16 -38.05 34.08 -3.66
C ALA A 16 -39.53 33.77 -3.38
N ASP A 17 -40.14 32.94 -4.24
CA ASP A 17 -41.53 32.50 -4.09
C ASP A 17 -41.71 31.53 -2.92
N ASP A 18 -40.75 30.64 -2.69
CA ASP A 18 -40.76 29.72 -1.55
C ASP A 18 -40.61 30.48 -0.24
N TYR A 19 -39.73 31.49 -0.20
CA TYR A 19 -39.57 32.36 0.97
C TYR A 19 -40.84 33.17 1.25
N ARG A 20 -41.43 33.79 0.22
CA ARG A 20 -42.68 34.57 0.35
C ARG A 20 -43.86 33.72 0.78
N ARG A 21 -43.98 32.51 0.24
CA ARG A 21 -45.02 31.55 0.64
C ARG A 21 -44.84 31.11 2.09
N ALA A 22 -43.61 30.80 2.52
CA ALA A 22 -43.32 30.44 3.89
C ALA A 22 -43.64 31.59 4.87
N GLN A 23 -43.29 32.84 4.50
CA GLN A 23 -43.64 34.04 5.26
C GLN A 23 -45.16 34.23 5.40
N ALA A 24 -45.91 34.03 4.32
CA ALA A 24 -47.37 34.20 4.32
C ALA A 24 -48.11 33.10 5.11
N THR A 25 -47.51 31.91 5.25
CA THR A 25 -48.12 30.74 5.91
C THR A 25 -47.56 30.46 7.30
N GLY A 26 -46.60 31.25 7.77
CA GLY A 26 -45.92 31.03 9.05
C GLY A 26 -45.08 29.75 9.10
N GLN A 27 -44.72 29.19 7.94
CA GLN A 27 -43.94 27.95 7.86
C GLN A 27 -42.45 28.22 8.13
N PRO A 28 -41.75 27.35 8.88
CA PRO A 28 -40.33 27.52 9.15
C PRO A 28 -39.48 27.24 7.90
N VAL A 29 -38.48 28.09 7.65
CA VAL A 29 -37.50 27.93 6.58
C VAL A 29 -36.17 27.47 7.17
N VAL A 30 -35.71 26.28 6.80
CA VAL A 30 -34.44 25.71 7.26
C VAL A 30 -33.42 25.75 6.12
N ILE A 31 -32.32 26.46 6.33
CA ILE A 31 -31.23 26.60 5.36
C ILE A 31 -30.11 25.66 5.77
N VAL A 32 -29.90 24.58 5.01
CA VAL A 32 -28.79 23.65 5.24
C VAL A 32 -27.64 24.02 4.30
N VAL A 33 -26.59 24.62 4.87
CA VAL A 33 -25.34 24.87 4.15
C VAL A 33 -24.43 23.65 4.34
N GLN A 34 -24.33 22.80 3.33
CA GLN A 34 -23.29 21.78 3.30
C GLN A 34 -21.95 22.46 3.03
N THR A 35 -21.17 22.67 4.09
CA THR A 35 -19.77 23.05 3.94
C THR A 35 -19.00 21.81 3.46
N SER A 36 -18.63 21.80 2.18
CA SER A 36 -17.50 21.00 1.73
C SER A 36 -16.25 21.72 2.21
N ASP A 37 -15.81 21.40 3.43
CA ASP A 37 -14.62 22.01 3.98
C ASP A 37 -13.41 21.64 3.12
N ARG A 38 -12.99 22.58 2.27
CA ARG A 38 -11.84 22.41 1.37
C ARG A 38 -10.53 22.35 2.17
N SER A 39 -10.57 22.66 3.47
CA SER A 39 -9.43 22.52 4.39
C SER A 39 -9.24 21.09 4.91
N GLY A 40 -10.19 20.18 4.64
CA GLY A 40 -10.01 18.76 4.93
C GLY A 40 -8.80 18.20 4.19
N ARG A 41 -7.81 17.66 4.92
CA ARG A 41 -6.63 17.02 4.31
C ARG A 41 -7.09 15.93 3.34
N PRO A 42 -6.63 15.93 2.09
CA PRO A 42 -7.04 14.91 1.13
C PRO A 42 -6.65 13.53 1.67
N LEU A 43 -7.57 12.57 1.60
CA LEU A 43 -7.39 11.19 2.08
C LEU A 43 -6.08 10.56 1.57
N GLY A 44 -5.65 10.96 0.36
CA GLY A 44 -4.38 10.57 -0.25
C GLY A 44 -3.16 10.80 0.64
N HIS A 45 -3.15 11.83 1.51
CA HIS A 45 -2.03 12.09 2.41
C HIS A 45 -1.81 10.95 3.44
N TYR A 46 -2.86 10.21 3.78
CA TYR A 46 -2.77 9.06 4.67
C TYR A 46 -2.54 7.74 3.91
N LEU A 47 -3.00 7.66 2.66
CA LEU A 47 -2.84 6.46 1.83
C LEU A 47 -1.40 6.30 1.30
N VAL A 48 -0.72 7.39 0.96
CA VAL A 48 0.66 7.36 0.45
C VAL A 48 1.64 6.64 1.39
N PRO A 49 1.76 7.00 2.69
CA PRO A 49 2.69 6.31 3.59
C PRO A 49 2.31 4.85 3.82
N LEU A 50 1.01 4.52 3.81
CA LEU A 50 0.54 3.14 3.96
C LEU A 50 0.97 2.27 2.76
N VAL A 51 0.84 2.79 1.54
CA VAL A 51 1.27 2.09 0.33
C VAL A 51 2.78 1.88 0.32
N ILE A 52 3.56 2.89 0.72
CA ILE A 52 5.02 2.78 0.81
C ILE A 52 5.43 1.73 1.84
N ALA A 53 4.81 1.73 3.02
CA ALA A 53 5.08 0.75 4.07
C ALA A 53 4.67 -0.67 3.63
N GLY A 54 3.54 -0.83 2.96
CA GLY A 54 3.10 -2.13 2.44
C GLY A 54 4.06 -2.68 1.37
N ALA A 55 4.47 -1.82 0.43
CA ALA A 55 5.39 -2.20 -0.64
C ALA A 55 6.77 -2.59 -0.10
N SER A 56 7.29 -1.87 0.90
CA SER A 56 8.60 -2.19 1.49
C SER A 56 8.59 -3.51 2.25
N VAL A 57 7.53 -3.79 3.02
CA VAL A 57 7.37 -5.06 3.74
C VAL A 57 7.30 -6.23 2.75
N MET A 58 6.47 -6.14 1.71
CA MET A 58 6.38 -7.18 0.69
C MET A 58 7.70 -7.37 -0.06
N GLY A 59 8.39 -6.28 -0.41
CA GLY A 59 9.71 -6.34 -1.05
C GLY A 59 10.75 -7.03 -0.19
N CYS A 60 10.83 -6.69 1.11
CA CYS A 60 11.75 -7.32 2.05
C CYS A 60 11.47 -8.82 2.23
N TRP A 61 10.20 -9.20 2.38
CA TRP A 61 9.83 -10.62 2.47
C TRP A 61 10.14 -11.38 1.19
N GLY A 62 9.94 -10.77 0.03
CA GLY A 62 10.33 -11.34 -1.26
C GLY A 62 11.84 -11.56 -1.36
N LEU A 63 12.65 -10.61 -0.89
CA LEU A 63 14.12 -10.73 -0.88
C LEU A 63 14.58 -11.86 0.06
N VAL A 64 13.98 -11.95 1.25
CA VAL A 64 14.27 -13.04 2.21
C VAL A 64 13.89 -14.39 1.61
N ALA A 65 12.71 -14.50 1.00
CA ALA A 65 12.27 -15.73 0.35
C ALA A 65 13.20 -16.12 -0.81
N ALA A 66 13.61 -15.16 -1.64
CA ALA A 66 14.56 -15.40 -2.72
C ALA A 66 15.93 -15.86 -2.20
N LEU A 67 16.43 -15.25 -1.12
CA LEU A 67 17.67 -15.66 -0.48
C LEU A 67 17.57 -17.09 0.07
N CYS A 68 16.49 -17.41 0.77
CA CYS A 68 16.23 -18.77 1.25
C CYS A 68 16.16 -19.78 0.11
N ALA A 69 15.47 -19.46 -0.98
CA ALA A 69 15.39 -20.33 -2.16
C ALA A 69 16.77 -20.54 -2.81
N LEU A 70 17.60 -19.49 -2.87
CA LEU A 70 18.95 -19.59 -3.42
C LEU A 70 19.84 -20.48 -2.54
N LEU A 71 19.74 -20.33 -1.21
CA LEU A 71 20.47 -21.16 -0.26
C LEU A 71 20.00 -22.61 -0.27
N ASP A 72 18.70 -22.86 -0.37
CA ASP A 72 18.15 -24.22 -0.46
C ASP A 72 18.59 -24.92 -1.75
N ALA A 73 18.54 -24.21 -2.88
CA ALA A 73 19.06 -24.71 -4.16
C ALA A 73 20.57 -25.00 -4.05
N ALA A 74 21.35 -24.11 -3.45
CA ALA A 74 22.77 -24.33 -3.22
C ALA A 74 23.04 -25.55 -2.32
N ALA A 75 22.31 -25.67 -1.21
CA ALA A 75 22.42 -26.81 -0.31
C ALA A 75 22.07 -28.12 -1.02
N HIS A 76 21.01 -28.14 -1.84
CA HIS A 76 20.62 -29.31 -2.64
C HIS A 76 21.72 -29.69 -3.65
N THR A 77 22.36 -28.72 -4.29
CA THR A 77 23.49 -29.04 -5.19
C THR A 77 24.69 -29.59 -4.43
N VAL A 78 25.02 -29.03 -3.26
CA VAL A 78 26.11 -29.52 -2.42
C VAL A 78 25.83 -30.92 -1.90
N THR A 79 24.59 -31.22 -1.47
CA THR A 79 24.23 -32.56 -1.00
C THR A 79 24.21 -33.57 -2.13
N VAL A 80 23.72 -33.23 -3.32
CA VAL A 80 23.79 -34.09 -4.51
C VAL A 80 25.25 -34.35 -4.91
N ILE A 81 26.10 -33.33 -4.89
CA ILE A 81 27.54 -33.49 -5.16
C ILE A 81 28.20 -34.34 -4.08
N ALA A 82 27.89 -34.12 -2.80
CA ALA A 82 28.42 -34.91 -1.69
C ALA A 82 28.02 -36.40 -1.78
N GLN A 83 26.76 -36.65 -2.16
CA GLN A 83 26.20 -38.00 -2.30
C GLN A 83 26.77 -38.73 -3.53
N THR A 84 27.07 -38.00 -4.61
CA THR A 84 27.61 -38.59 -5.85
C THR A 84 29.14 -38.67 -5.86
N ALA A 85 29.87 -37.83 -5.12
CA ALA A 85 31.32 -37.71 -5.22
C ALA A 85 32.12 -38.36 -4.07
N GLY A 86 31.49 -38.83 -2.98
CA GLY A 86 32.25 -39.17 -1.76
C GLY A 86 32.95 -37.92 -1.17
N PRO A 87 33.83 -38.05 -0.15
CA PRO A 87 34.35 -36.90 0.60
C PRO A 87 34.95 -35.84 -0.34
N ILE A 88 34.30 -34.68 -0.35
CA ILE A 88 34.43 -33.65 -1.40
C ILE A 88 35.85 -33.07 -1.40
N GLY A 89 36.68 -33.54 -2.33
CA GLY A 89 37.89 -32.84 -2.75
C GLY A 89 37.61 -32.06 -4.02
N VAL A 90 37.43 -30.74 -3.93
CA VAL A 90 37.38 -29.88 -5.12
C VAL A 90 38.82 -29.52 -5.50
N GLY A 91 39.25 -29.93 -6.70
CA GLY A 91 40.55 -29.51 -7.27
C GLY A 91 41.80 -30.19 -6.68
N GLY A 92 41.72 -31.46 -6.28
CA GLY A 92 42.89 -32.21 -5.77
C GLY A 92 43.31 -31.87 -4.34
N ILE A 93 42.62 -30.92 -3.69
CA ILE A 93 42.85 -30.59 -2.28
C ILE A 93 41.87 -31.42 -1.44
N THR A 94 42.22 -32.66 -1.15
CA THR A 94 41.56 -33.44 -0.09
C THR A 94 41.86 -32.76 1.24
N PHE A 95 40.86 -32.14 1.87
CA PHE A 95 40.96 -31.65 3.24
C PHE A 95 41.03 -32.85 4.18
N ARG A 96 42.22 -33.43 4.34
CA ARG A 96 42.55 -34.45 5.35
C ARG A 96 42.49 -33.79 6.72
N LEU A 97 41.31 -33.74 7.32
CA LEU A 97 41.07 -33.24 8.68
C LEU A 97 41.58 -34.16 9.80
N THR A 98 42.36 -35.19 9.48
CA THR A 98 43.00 -36.06 10.48
C THR A 98 44.49 -36.16 10.19
N ARG A 99 45.30 -35.38 10.92
CA ARG A 99 46.75 -35.55 10.98
C ARG A 99 47.05 -36.78 11.84
N PRO A 100 47.69 -37.84 11.33
CA PRO A 100 48.21 -38.89 12.20
C PRO A 100 49.34 -38.30 13.03
N LYS A 101 49.23 -38.42 14.36
CA LYS A 101 50.28 -38.07 15.31
C LYS A 101 51.28 -39.22 15.29
N HIS A 102 52.44 -39.00 14.71
CA HIS A 102 53.63 -39.81 14.94
C HIS A 102 54.81 -38.92 15.25
#